data_AF-A0A841GR93-F1
#
_entry.id   AF-A0A841GR93-F1
#
_cell.length_a   1.000
_cell.length_b   1.000
_cell.length_c   1.000
_cell.angle_alpha   90.00
_cell.angle_beta   90.00
_cell.angle_gamma   90.00
#
_symmetry.space_group_name_H-M   'P 1'
#
loop_
_entity.id
_entity.type
_entity.pdbx_description
1 polymer ?
#
loop_
_entity_poly.entity_id
_entity_poly.type
_entity_poly.pdbx_seq_one_letter_code
_entity_poly.pdbx_strand_id
1 'polypeptide(L)' 'MLCVVLTSNLRLAEAPGNVLVSAKAAGLPKDSVANVSQLITLDRTFLDDQIGRLPPRLLNAVDAGLKLVLGLS' A
#
# COMPACT_ATOMS: atom_id res chain seq x y z
N MET A 1 12.12 3.79 9.07
CA MET A 1 11.30 2.68 8.52
C MET A 1 10.78 3.08 7.15
N LEU A 2 10.76 2.18 6.18
CA LEU A 2 10.20 2.42 4.84
C LEU A 2 8.71 2.07 4.83
N CYS A 3 7.87 2.93 4.24
CA CYS A 3 6.43 2.71 4.11
C CYS A 3 5.93 3.00 2.69
N VAL A 4 4.86 2.31 2.32
CA VAL A 4 4.06 2.58 1.11
C VAL A 4 2.87 3.44 1.51
N VAL A 5 2.61 4.51 0.78
CA VAL A 5 1.47 5.39 1.06
C VAL A 5 0.15 4.72 0.66
N LEU A 6 -0.85 4.79 1.54
CA LEU A 6 -2.24 4.48 1.22
C LEU A 6 -3.01 5.75 0.87
N THR A 7 -3.81 5.69 -0.19
CA THR A 7 -4.65 6.81 -0.65
C THR A 7 -6.02 6.32 -1.08
N SER A 8 -7.07 7.07 -0.77
CA SER A 8 -8.43 6.74 -1.24
C SER A 8 -8.74 7.25 -2.64
N ASN A 9 -7.76 7.82 -3.34
CA ASN A 9 -7.91 8.14 -4.75
C ASN A 9 -7.82 6.86 -5.60
N LEU A 10 -8.96 6.22 -5.82
CA LEU A 10 -9.05 4.93 -6.50
C LEU A 10 -8.55 4.95 -7.95
N ARG A 11 -8.48 6.12 -8.59
CA ARG A 11 -7.91 6.27 -9.95
C ARG A 11 -6.46 5.79 -10.02
N LEU A 12 -5.73 5.86 -8.89
CA LEU A 12 -4.35 5.40 -8.84
C LEU A 12 -4.21 3.87 -8.93
N ALA A 13 -5.30 3.10 -8.78
CA ALA A 13 -5.26 1.65 -8.99
C ALA A 13 -4.95 1.26 -10.45
N GLU A 14 -5.17 2.17 -11.40
CA GLU A 14 -4.88 1.96 -12.83
C GLU A 14 -3.39 2.09 -13.16
N ALA A 15 -2.60 2.67 -12.25
CA ALA A 15 -1.17 2.82 -12.45
C ALA A 15 -0.43 1.48 -12.27
N PRO A 16 0.62 1.20 -13.06
CA PRO A 16 1.38 -0.04 -12.96
C PRO A 16 1.91 -0.29 -11.54
N GLY A 17 1.68 -1.51 -11.04
CA GLY A 17 2.15 -1.95 -9.71
C GLY A 17 1.32 -1.46 -8.52
N ASN A 18 0.42 -0.48 -8.70
CA ASN A 18 -0.46 -0.06 -7.62
C ASN A 18 -1.50 -1.13 -7.30
N VAL A 19 -1.87 -1.23 -6.02
CA VAL A 19 -2.73 -2.31 -5.54
C VAL A 19 -3.98 -1.74 -4.92
N LEU A 20 -5.14 -2.12 -5.44
CA LEU A 20 -6.43 -1.83 -4.81
C LEU A 20 -6.54 -2.59 -3.48
N VAL A 21 -6.86 -1.87 -2.43
CA VAL A 21 -7.06 -2.37 -1.06
C VAL A 21 -8.51 -2.10 -0.67
N SER A 22 -9.32 -3.15 -0.65
CA SER A 22 -10.71 -3.03 -0.19
C SER A 22 -10.76 -2.69 1.31
N ALA A 23 -11.70 -1.81 1.68
CA ALA A 23 -11.94 -1.38 3.05
C ALA A 23 -12.07 -2.56 4.01
N LYS A 24 -12.96 -3.49 3.67
CA LYS A 24 -13.30 -4.67 4.48
C LYS A 24 -12.11 -5.59 4.73
N ALA A 25 -11.26 -5.81 3.71
CA ALA A 25 -10.13 -6.72 3.86
C ALA A 25 -8.99 -6.17 4.73
N ALA A 26 -8.91 -4.84 4.87
CA ALA A 26 -7.82 -4.15 5.56
C ALA A 26 -8.25 -3.41 6.84
N GLY A 27 -9.54 -3.42 7.18
CA GLY A 27 -10.09 -2.67 8.31
C GLY A 27 -10.11 -1.15 8.08
N LEU A 28 -10.04 -0.70 6.82
CA LEU A 28 -10.02 0.72 6.48
C LEU A 28 -11.44 1.30 6.47
N PRO A 29 -11.60 2.62 6.71
CA PRO A 29 -12.90 3.28 6.63
C PRO A 29 -13.47 3.37 5.19
N LYS A 30 -12.63 3.16 4.17
CA LYS A 30 -12.99 3.23 2.74
C LYS A 30 -11.96 2.49 1.89
N ASP A 31 -12.37 2.11 0.69
CA ASP A 31 -11.48 1.51 -0.30
C ASP A 31 -10.33 2.48 -0.59
N SER A 32 -9.14 1.91 -0.75
CA SER A 32 -7.90 2.66 -0.91
C SER A 32 -6.96 1.96 -1.87
N VAL A 33 -5.87 2.60 -2.22
CA VAL A 33 -4.82 2.11 -3.11
C VAL A 33 -3.51 2.18 -2.35
N ALA A 34 -2.78 1.06 -2.31
CA ALA A 34 -1.37 1.07 -1.95
C ALA A 34 -0.59 1.63 -3.14
N ASN A 35 -0.12 2.86 -2.99
CA ASN A 35 0.59 3.59 -4.03
C ASN A 35 2.08 3.24 -3.97
N VAL A 36 2.49 2.19 -4.66
CA VAL A 36 3.88 1.69 -4.62
C VAL A 36 4.87 2.67 -5.24
N SER A 37 4.40 3.63 -6.05
CA SER A 37 5.21 4.72 -6.57
C SER A 37 5.53 5.82 -5.53
N GLN A 38 4.86 5.80 -4.37
CA GLN A 38 5.09 6.73 -3.27
C GLN A 38 5.62 5.98 -2.05
N LEU A 39 6.95 5.85 -2.02
CA LEU A 39 7.70 5.31 -0.89
C LEU A 39 8.24 6.43 -0.02
N ILE A 40 7.99 6.33 1.28
CA ILE A 40 8.46 7.31 2.27
C ILE A 40 9.29 6.62 3.35
N THR A 41 10.24 7.38 3.91
CA THR A 41 10.91 6.99 5.14
C THR A 41 10.32 7.80 6.29
N LEU A 42 10.02 7.12 7.40
CA LEU A 42 9.56 7.75 8.63
C LEU A 42 10.26 7.15 9.84
N ASP A 43 10.41 7.96 10.87
CA ASP A 43 10.70 7.46 12.20
C ASP A 43 9.50 6.66 12.75
N ARG A 44 9.76 5.63 13.57
CA ARG A 44 8.69 4.80 14.15
C ARG A 44 7.77 5.60 15.08
N THR A 45 8.26 6.71 15.65
CA THR A 45 7.50 7.63 16.51
C THR A 45 6.36 8.34 15.79
N PHE A 46 6.35 8.38 14.45
CA PHE A 46 5.23 8.91 13.66
C PHE A 46 4.09 7.90 13.48
N LEU A 47 4.28 6.63 13.87
CA LEU A 47 3.19 5.66 13.86
C LEU A 47 2.33 5.83 15.10
N ASP A 48 1.02 5.93 14.88
CA ASP A 48 -0.01 5.91 15.92
C ASP A 48 -0.60 4.49 16.00
N ASP A 49 -1.92 4.37 16.10
CA ASP A 49 -2.60 3.09 16.19
C ASP A 49 -2.49 2.20 14.94
N GLN A 50 -2.34 0.90 15.17
CA GLN A 50 -2.46 -0.11 14.13
C GLN A 50 -3.94 -0.29 13.72
N ILE A 51 -4.29 0.12 12.51
CA ILE A 51 -5.65 -0.02 11.97
C ILE A 51 -5.99 -1.47 11.61
N GLY A 52 -5.00 -2.24 11.11
CA GLY A 52 -5.24 -3.61 10.67
C GLY A 52 -4.01 -4.29 10.09
N ARG A 53 -4.23 -5.44 9.46
CA ARG A 53 -3.22 -6.19 8.71
C ARG A 53 -3.74 -6.52 7.33
N LEU A 54 -2.92 -6.30 6.31
CA LEU A 54 -3.25 -6.73 4.96
C LEU A 54 -3.20 -8.26 4.87
N PRO A 55 -4.18 -8.90 4.21
CA PRO A 55 -4.12 -10.33 3.94
C PRO A 55 -2.92 -10.66 3.04
N PRO A 56 -2.34 -11.87 3.13
CA PRO A 56 -1.12 -12.25 2.40
C PRO A 56 -1.20 -12.01 0.89
N ARG A 57 -2.38 -12.21 0.29
CA ARG A 57 -2.61 -11.97 -1.15
C ARG A 57 -2.35 -10.51 -1.55
N LEU A 58 -2.79 -9.55 -0.73
CA LEU A 58 -2.56 -8.13 -0.98
C LEU A 58 -1.11 -7.75 -0.71
N LEU A 59 -0.48 -8.30 0.33
CA LEU A 59 0.95 -8.08 0.59
C LEU A 59 1.83 -8.57 -0.55
N ASN A 60 1.54 -9.74 -1.12
CA ASN A 60 2.27 -10.26 -2.28
C ASN A 60 2.09 -9.39 -3.53
N ALA A 61 0.90 -8.85 -3.75
CA ALA A 61 0.65 -7.91 -4.84
C ALA A 61 1.45 -6.61 -4.65
N VAL A 62 1.52 -6.10 -3.41
CA VAL A 62 2.33 -4.92 -3.07
C VAL A 62 3.82 -5.20 -3.31
N ASP A 63 4.34 -6.35 -2.87
CA ASP A 63 5.73 -6.75 -3.12
C ASP A 63 6.05 -6.85 -4.62
N ALA A 64 5.15 -7.43 -5.42
CA ALA A 64 5.30 -7.47 -6.87
C ALA A 64 5.31 -6.06 -7.49
N GLY A 65 4.41 -5.18 -7.03
CA GLY A 65 4.39 -3.78 -7.45
C GLY A 65 5.67 -3.02 -7.09
N LEU A 66 6.22 -3.27 -5.90
CA LEU A 66 7.50 -2.71 -5.47
C LEU A 66 8.66 -3.18 -6.33
N LYS A 67 8.75 -4.47 -6.63
CA LYS A 67 9.78 -5.01 -7.53
C LYS A 67 9.71 -4.37 -8.91
N LEU A 68 8.51 -4.18 -9.45
CA LEU A 68 8.30 -3.51 -10.73
C LEU A 68 8.85 -2.07 -10.73
N VAL A 69 8.45 -1.24 -9.75
CA VAL A 69 8.84 0.18 -9.74
C VAL A 69 10.30 0.41 -9.33
N LEU A 70 10.91 -0.57 -8.65
CA LEU A 70 12.33 -0.54 -8.27
C LEU A 70 13.24 -1.20 -9.32
N GLY A 71 12.69 -1.76 -10.41
CA GLY A 71 13.48 -2.45 -11.45
C GLY A 71 14.11 -3.76 -10.97
N LEU A 72 13.46 -4.47 -10.04
CA LEU A 72 13.89 -5.74 -9.46
C LEU A 72 13.07 -6.93 -10.00
N SER A 73 12.31 -6.71 -11.06
CA SER A 73 11.42 -7.67 -11.73
C SER A 73 12.01 -8.21 -13.01
#